data_AF-A0A5J5BSD2-F1
#
_entry.id   AF-A0A5J5BSD2-F1
#
_cell.length_a   1.000
_cell.length_b   1.000
_cell.length_c   1.000
_cell.angle_alpha   90.00
_cell.angle_beta   90.00
_cell.angle_gamma   90.00
#
_symmetry.space_group_name_H-M   'P 1'
#
loop_
_entity.id
_entity.type
_entity.pdbx_description
1 polymer ?
#
loop_
_entity_poly.entity_id
_entity_poly.type
_entity_poly.pdbx_seq_one_letter_code
_entity_poly.pdbx_strand_id
1 'polypeptide(L)'
;MTEYWVSQGNKWCDFCKIFISNNPASIRNHELGQRHKDNVSKKLTTMRQDKVAKEKEEKEAARALEQIEAKAKRSYQKDVATFQEARESNAHALIAQEDGRGTAKGSVISGGEWEYDSASGYYYNQSNGCHYDPNSGFYYTDALGKWVTQEEAFAASQVSSESKQKNTILKKPLSSSDNKGDVKRQSGPPPGRVVSASLNPMRSTKGAPSSLTVNKRKRPAEKPKVVSEEEAAAQKAREAARKRVEDREKSLLGLYRH
;
A
#
# COMPACT_ATOMS: atom_id res chain seq x y z
N MET A 1 -28.97 64.01 -27.47
CA MET A 1 -29.11 62.72 -26.75
C MET A 1 -28.24 61.72 -27.50
N THR A 2 -27.13 61.29 -26.93
CA THR A 2 -26.18 60.38 -27.60
C THR A 2 -26.62 58.95 -27.37
N GLU A 3 -27.06 58.28 -28.42
CA GLU A 3 -27.43 56.86 -28.37
C GLU A 3 -26.20 56.01 -28.06
N TYR A 4 -26.28 55.26 -26.96
CA TYR A 4 -25.25 54.31 -26.54
C TYR A 4 -25.33 53.06 -27.43
N TRP A 5 -24.37 52.90 -28.34
CA TRP A 5 -24.25 51.68 -29.13
C TRP A 5 -23.64 50.56 -28.28
N VAL A 6 -24.44 49.52 -28.03
CA VAL A 6 -23.98 48.25 -27.47
C VAL A 6 -23.75 47.29 -28.62
N SER A 7 -22.54 46.76 -28.76
CA SER A 7 -22.29 45.68 -29.70
C SER A 7 -23.03 44.43 -29.26
N GLN A 8 -23.79 43.83 -30.18
CA GLN A 8 -24.42 42.53 -29.96
C GLN A 8 -23.31 41.47 -29.92
N GLY A 9 -23.01 40.95 -28.73
CA GLY A 9 -22.00 39.90 -28.54
C GLY A 9 -22.39 38.56 -29.17
N ASN A 10 -21.55 37.55 -29.00
CA ASN A 10 -21.88 36.16 -29.37
C ASN A 10 -22.20 35.33 -28.12
N LYS A 11 -23.18 34.42 -28.20
CA LYS A 11 -23.55 33.47 -27.16
C LYS A 11 -22.81 32.15 -27.35
N TRP A 12 -22.22 31.62 -26.27
CA TRP A 12 -21.64 30.28 -26.25
C TRP A 12 -22.70 29.21 -25.98
N CYS A 13 -22.60 28.07 -26.67
CA CYS A 13 -23.43 26.89 -26.40
C CYS A 13 -22.58 25.75 -25.84
N ASP A 14 -22.91 25.26 -24.64
CA ASP A 14 -22.12 24.21 -23.96
C ASP A 14 -22.20 22.83 -24.61
N PHE A 15 -23.34 22.48 -25.19
CA PHE A 15 -23.55 21.18 -25.84
C PHE A 15 -22.88 21.11 -27.21
N CYS A 16 -22.96 22.21 -27.99
CA CYS A 16 -22.39 22.27 -29.34
C CYS A 16 -20.95 22.79 -29.37
N LYS A 17 -20.49 23.43 -28.30
CA LYS A 17 -19.16 24.08 -28.17
C LYS A 17 -18.86 25.02 -29.32
N ILE A 18 -19.84 25.86 -29.67
CA ILE A 18 -19.72 26.89 -30.70
C ILE A 18 -20.27 28.22 -30.20
N PHE A 19 -19.75 29.31 -30.75
CA PHE A 19 -20.32 30.65 -30.60
C PHE A 19 -21.44 30.86 -31.63
N ILE A 20 -22.56 31.38 -31.17
CA ILE A 20 -23.77 31.71 -31.93
C ILE A 20 -23.96 33.22 -31.82
N SER A 21 -24.53 33.88 -32.83
CA SER A 21 -24.85 35.31 -32.71
C SER A 21 -25.90 35.54 -31.63
N ASN A 22 -25.80 36.64 -30.87
CA ASN A 22 -26.78 36.99 -29.83
C ASN A 22 -28.09 37.56 -30.40
N ASN A 23 -28.65 36.89 -31.41
CA ASN A 23 -30.00 37.18 -31.91
C ASN A 23 -30.95 36.08 -31.40
N PRO A 24 -32.08 36.42 -30.74
CA PRO A 24 -33.01 35.43 -30.21
C PRO A 24 -33.54 34.43 -31.25
N ALA A 25 -33.63 34.82 -32.53
CA ALA A 25 -33.99 33.89 -33.60
C ALA A 25 -32.87 32.88 -33.90
N SER A 26 -31.62 33.32 -33.93
CA SER A 26 -30.46 32.45 -34.18
C SER A 26 -30.27 31.44 -33.05
N ILE A 27 -30.42 31.88 -31.80
CA ILE A 27 -30.34 31.03 -30.61
C ILE A 27 -31.43 29.95 -30.65
N ARG A 28 -32.69 30.33 -30.90
CA ARG A 28 -33.80 29.36 -30.99
C ARG A 28 -33.60 28.35 -32.12
N ASN A 29 -33.17 28.81 -33.30
CA ASN A 29 -32.91 27.92 -34.44
C ASN A 29 -31.76 26.95 -34.15
N HIS A 30 -30.73 27.40 -33.40
CA HIS A 30 -29.66 26.53 -32.95
C HIS A 30 -30.15 25.48 -31.95
N GLU A 31 -30.89 25.88 -30.92
CA GLU A 31 -31.42 24.98 -29.87
C GLU A 31 -32.41 23.96 -30.44
N LEU A 32 -33.22 24.37 -31.42
CA LEU A 32 -34.14 23.49 -32.13
C LEU A 32 -33.44 22.61 -33.17
N GLY A 33 -32.20 22.93 -33.56
CA GLY A 33 -31.42 22.23 -34.55
C GLY A 33 -31.07 20.80 -34.13
N GLN A 34 -31.05 19.89 -35.10
CA GLN A 34 -30.80 18.46 -34.85
C GLN A 34 -29.47 18.21 -34.15
N ARG A 35 -28.41 18.93 -34.55
CA ARG A 35 -27.08 18.81 -33.94
C ARG A 35 -27.09 19.11 -32.43
N HIS A 36 -27.84 20.13 -32.01
CA HIS A 36 -27.95 20.48 -30.60
C HIS A 36 -28.69 19.39 -29.83
N LYS A 37 -29.85 18.95 -30.33
CA LYS A 37 -30.64 17.86 -29.74
C LYS A 37 -29.86 16.56 -29.63
N ASP A 38 -29.09 16.19 -30.66
CA ASP A 38 -28.23 15.00 -30.66
C ASP A 38 -27.10 15.11 -29.64
N ASN A 39 -26.51 16.30 -29.48
CA ASN A 39 -25.45 16.50 -28.48
C ASN A 39 -25.99 16.46 -27.05
N VAL A 40 -27.19 17.02 -26.82
CA VAL A 40 -27.89 16.94 -25.54
C VAL A 40 -28.24 15.49 -25.22
N SER A 41 -28.82 14.75 -26.17
CA SER A 41 -29.19 13.34 -25.96
C SER A 41 -27.96 12.48 -25.71
N LYS A 42 -26.86 12.67 -26.46
CA LYS A 42 -25.56 12.03 -26.20
C LYS A 42 -25.01 12.37 -24.82
N LYS A 43 -25.12 13.62 -24.37
CA LYS A 43 -24.65 14.00 -23.03
C LYS A 43 -25.48 13.30 -21.95
N LEU A 44 -26.79 13.16 -22.16
CA LEU A 44 -27.67 12.47 -21.22
C LEU A 44 -27.40 10.95 -21.18
N THR A 45 -27.16 10.32 -22.33
CA THR A 45 -26.84 8.89 -22.38
C THR A 45 -25.48 8.59 -21.76
N THR A 46 -24.44 9.41 -22.07
CA THR A 46 -23.11 9.29 -21.44
C THR A 46 -23.21 9.45 -19.92
N MET A 47 -23.93 10.45 -19.41
CA MET A 47 -24.12 10.60 -17.96
C MET A 47 -24.81 9.39 -17.30
N ARG A 48 -25.75 8.73 -17.98
CA ARG A 48 -26.38 7.51 -17.46
C ARG A 48 -25.41 6.33 -17.47
N GLN A 49 -24.67 6.15 -18.57
CA GLN A 49 -23.66 5.10 -18.70
C GLN A 49 -22.54 5.26 -17.67
N ASP A 50 -22.05 6.49 -17.48
CA ASP A 50 -21.01 6.81 -16.48
C ASP A 50 -21.49 6.47 -15.07
N LYS A 51 -22.75 6.76 -14.73
CA LYS A 51 -23.31 6.38 -13.41
C LYS A 51 -23.35 4.86 -13.22
N VAL A 52 -23.80 4.12 -14.23
CA VAL A 52 -23.85 2.64 -14.18
C VAL A 52 -22.44 2.05 -14.11
N ALA A 53 -21.49 2.60 -14.87
CA ALA A 53 -20.10 2.17 -14.84
C ALA A 53 -19.48 2.40 -13.45
N LYS A 54 -19.66 3.60 -12.87
CA LYS A 54 -19.19 3.92 -11.52
C LYS A 54 -19.81 3.01 -10.46
N GLU A 55 -21.12 2.77 -10.51
CA GLU A 55 -21.79 1.87 -9.56
C GLU A 55 -21.25 0.43 -9.68
N LYS A 56 -20.94 -0.03 -10.90
CA LYS A 56 -20.32 -1.34 -11.10
C LYS A 56 -18.89 -1.40 -10.56
N GLU A 57 -18.08 -0.37 -10.81
CA GLU A 57 -16.72 -0.25 -10.28
C GLU A 57 -16.72 -0.20 -8.75
N GLU A 58 -17.64 0.55 -8.13
CA GLU A 58 -17.81 0.63 -6.68
C GLU A 58 -18.19 -0.73 -6.08
N LYS A 59 -19.11 -1.48 -6.73
CA LYS A 59 -19.46 -2.85 -6.31
C LYS A 59 -18.29 -3.83 -6.46
N GLU A 60 -17.50 -3.72 -7.52
CA GLU A 60 -16.29 -4.53 -7.71
C GLU A 60 -15.22 -4.21 -6.66
N ALA A 61 -15.00 -2.92 -6.36
CA ALA A 61 -14.10 -2.47 -5.32
C ALA A 61 -14.56 -2.95 -3.93
N ALA A 62 -15.85 -2.84 -3.60
CA ALA A 62 -16.40 -3.32 -2.33
C ALA A 62 -16.18 -4.83 -2.15
N ARG A 63 -16.45 -5.63 -3.20
CA ARG A 63 -16.17 -7.08 -3.17
C ARG A 63 -14.69 -7.39 -3.02
N ALA A 64 -13.81 -6.62 -3.64
CA ALA A 64 -12.36 -6.78 -3.50
C ALA A 64 -11.91 -6.48 -2.06
N LEU A 65 -12.43 -5.41 -1.45
CA LEU A 65 -12.16 -5.07 -0.04
C LEU A 65 -12.64 -6.16 0.90
N GLU A 66 -13.86 -6.68 0.71
CA GLU A 66 -14.39 -7.79 1.52
C GLU A 66 -13.50 -9.04 1.45
N GLN A 67 -12.99 -9.38 0.26
CA GLN A 67 -12.06 -10.51 0.09
C GLN A 67 -10.72 -10.27 0.79
N ILE A 68 -10.19 -9.05 0.75
CA ILE A 68 -8.96 -8.67 1.45
C ILE A 68 -9.18 -8.78 2.96
N GLU A 69 -10.28 -8.23 3.48
CA GLU A 69 -10.63 -8.31 4.89
C GLU A 69 -10.81 -9.76 5.35
N ALA A 70 -11.50 -10.59 4.57
CA ALA A 70 -11.68 -12.00 4.90
C ALA A 70 -10.33 -12.74 4.95
N LYS A 71 -9.42 -12.49 4.01
CA LYS A 71 -8.08 -13.06 4.02
C LYS A 71 -7.25 -12.56 5.20
N ALA A 72 -7.29 -11.27 5.49
CA ALA A 72 -6.59 -10.66 6.62
C ALA A 72 -7.08 -11.25 7.96
N LYS A 73 -8.40 -11.35 8.16
CA LYS A 73 -9.00 -11.95 9.36
C LYS A 73 -8.58 -13.41 9.54
N ARG A 74 -8.56 -14.20 8.45
CA ARG A 74 -8.11 -15.61 8.50
C ARG A 74 -6.62 -15.72 8.83
N SER A 75 -5.77 -14.85 8.28
CA SER A 75 -4.34 -14.81 8.62
C SER A 75 -4.16 -14.48 10.10
N TYR A 76 -4.79 -13.40 10.56
CA TYR A 76 -4.72 -12.97 11.94
C TYR A 76 -5.15 -14.06 12.92
N GLN A 77 -6.26 -14.76 12.64
CA GLN A 77 -6.70 -15.88 13.47
C GLN A 77 -5.68 -17.01 13.53
N LYS A 78 -5.01 -17.33 12.42
CA LYS A 78 -3.94 -18.34 12.39
C LYS A 78 -2.72 -17.88 13.18
N ASP A 79 -2.33 -16.63 13.06
CA ASP A 79 -1.18 -16.07 13.77
C ASP A 79 -1.46 -16.10 15.29
N VAL A 80 -2.65 -15.66 15.71
CA VAL A 80 -3.09 -15.73 17.12
C VAL A 80 -3.09 -17.17 17.64
N ALA A 81 -3.62 -18.13 16.88
CA ALA A 81 -3.59 -19.54 17.26
C ALA A 81 -2.14 -20.06 17.38
N THR A 82 -1.27 -19.69 16.45
CA THR A 82 0.15 -20.08 16.46
C THR A 82 0.88 -19.51 17.67
N PHE A 83 0.61 -18.24 18.03
CA PHE A 83 1.16 -17.63 19.26
C PHE A 83 0.65 -18.32 20.52
N GLN A 84 -0.64 -18.69 20.54
CA GLN A 84 -1.24 -19.39 21.66
C GLN A 84 -0.68 -20.82 21.81
N GLU A 85 -0.54 -21.56 20.70
CA GLU A 85 0.08 -22.89 20.68
C GLU A 85 1.56 -22.84 21.12
N ALA A 86 2.31 -21.84 20.69
CA ALA A 86 3.69 -21.63 21.12
C ALA A 86 3.77 -21.32 22.63
N ARG A 87 2.83 -20.52 23.14
CA ARG A 87 2.70 -20.23 24.58
C ARG A 87 2.37 -21.49 25.38
N GLU A 88 1.41 -22.28 24.93
CA GLU A 88 1.01 -23.53 25.59
C GLU A 88 2.13 -24.57 25.55
N SER A 89 2.85 -24.68 24.43
CA SER A 89 4.02 -25.55 24.30
C SER A 89 5.15 -25.12 25.25
N ASN A 90 5.40 -23.81 25.39
CA ASN A 90 6.36 -23.27 26.34
C ASN A 90 5.94 -23.55 27.80
N ALA A 91 4.66 -23.34 28.12
CA ALA A 91 4.11 -23.66 29.44
C ALA A 91 4.21 -25.16 29.78
N HIS A 92 3.92 -26.05 28.82
CA HIS A 92 4.05 -27.50 29.00
C HIS A 92 5.52 -27.92 29.20
N ALA A 93 6.46 -27.26 28.50
CA ALA A 93 7.90 -27.51 28.69
C ALA A 93 8.41 -27.09 30.09
N LEU A 94 7.77 -26.09 30.72
CA LEU A 94 8.05 -25.69 32.10
C LEU A 94 7.48 -26.70 33.11
N ILE A 95 6.25 -27.17 32.91
CA ILE A 95 5.60 -28.14 33.84
C ILE A 95 6.29 -29.51 33.79
N ALA A 96 6.71 -29.99 32.61
CA ALA A 96 7.41 -31.26 32.46
C ALA A 96 8.80 -31.31 33.14
N GLN A 97 9.37 -30.15 33.52
CA GLN A 97 10.62 -30.10 34.29
C GLN A 97 10.40 -30.27 35.81
N GLU A 98 9.18 -30.10 36.33
CA GLU A 98 8.91 -30.22 37.77
C GLU A 98 8.61 -31.66 38.22
N ASP A 99 8.06 -32.52 37.35
CA ASP A 99 7.66 -33.89 37.72
C ASP A 99 8.81 -34.93 37.73
N GLY A 100 10.06 -34.49 37.49
CA GLY A 100 11.21 -35.37 37.31
C GLY A 100 12.22 -35.43 38.48
N ARG A 101 12.07 -34.67 39.56
CA ARG A 101 13.08 -34.68 40.64
C ARG A 101 12.58 -34.27 42.02
N GLY A 102 12.23 -35.28 42.83
CA GLY A 102 12.17 -35.20 44.28
C GLY A 102 12.15 -36.62 44.89
N THR A 103 13.28 -37.31 45.01
CA THR A 103 14.08 -37.26 46.24
C THR A 103 15.51 -37.76 45.97
N ALA A 104 16.47 -36.86 45.86
CA ALA A 104 17.86 -37.06 46.29
C ALA A 104 18.67 -35.77 46.12
N LYS A 105 19.14 -35.25 47.27
CA LYS A 105 20.29 -34.36 47.51
C LYS A 105 20.62 -33.27 46.49
N GLY A 106 20.65 -32.04 47.02
CA GLY A 106 21.04 -30.82 46.33
C GLY A 106 22.32 -30.95 45.51
N SER A 107 22.22 -30.52 44.27
CA SER A 107 23.34 -30.17 43.42
C SER A 107 22.95 -28.88 42.71
N VAL A 108 23.64 -27.83 43.12
CA VAL A 108 23.65 -26.49 42.55
C VAL A 108 23.79 -26.59 41.02
N ILE A 109 22.75 -26.20 40.30
CA ILE A 109 22.82 -25.78 38.90
C ILE A 109 22.03 -24.48 38.84
N SER A 110 22.71 -23.40 38.47
CA SER A 110 22.25 -22.02 38.41
C SER A 110 20.93 -21.85 37.64
N GLY A 111 19.81 -22.00 38.33
CA GLY A 111 18.54 -21.39 37.93
C GLY A 111 18.63 -19.91 38.26
N GLY A 112 19.01 -19.08 37.29
CA GLY A 112 18.88 -17.63 37.43
C GLY A 112 17.40 -17.32 37.67
N GLU A 113 17.09 -16.84 38.87
CA GLU A 113 15.76 -16.52 39.36
C GLU A 113 15.12 -15.49 38.40
N TRP A 114 14.12 -15.93 37.64
CA TRP A 114 13.33 -15.06 36.79
C TRP A 114 12.28 -14.40 37.69
N GLU A 115 12.47 -13.12 37.98
CA GLU A 115 11.52 -12.34 38.77
C GLU A 115 10.44 -11.77 37.84
N TYR A 116 9.19 -12.04 38.15
CA TYR A 116 8.06 -11.43 37.44
C TYR A 116 7.82 -10.02 37.94
N ASP A 117 8.10 -9.02 37.12
CA ASP A 117 7.78 -7.64 37.45
C ASP A 117 6.33 -7.34 37.06
N SER A 118 5.47 -7.24 38.08
CA SER A 118 4.05 -6.94 37.89
C SER A 118 3.79 -5.52 37.36
N ALA A 119 4.76 -4.59 37.50
CA ALA A 119 4.62 -3.22 37.01
C ALA A 119 4.87 -3.12 35.50
N SER A 120 5.78 -3.93 34.96
CA SER A 120 6.13 -3.95 33.54
C SER A 120 5.49 -5.11 32.76
N GLY A 121 4.99 -6.14 33.45
CA GLY A 121 4.41 -7.34 32.83
C GLY A 121 5.43 -8.28 32.20
N TYR A 122 6.73 -8.01 32.40
CA TYR A 122 7.85 -8.77 31.87
C TYR A 122 8.53 -9.58 32.98
N TYR A 123 9.16 -10.70 32.61
CA TYR A 123 10.05 -11.42 33.49
C TYR A 123 11.47 -10.86 33.37
N TYR A 124 12.08 -10.45 34.47
CA TYR A 124 13.44 -9.97 34.51
C TYR A 124 14.37 -11.03 35.09
N ASN A 125 15.48 -11.29 34.40
CA ASN A 125 16.53 -12.15 34.91
C ASN A 125 17.76 -11.33 35.28
N GLN A 126 18.06 -11.29 36.58
CA GLN A 126 19.19 -10.55 37.14
C GLN A 126 20.56 -11.11 36.73
N SER A 127 20.69 -12.42 36.50
CA SER A 127 21.97 -13.01 36.08
C SER A 127 22.35 -12.67 34.64
N ASN A 128 21.35 -12.36 33.81
CA ASN A 128 21.53 -12.18 32.37
C ASN A 128 21.32 -10.72 31.96
N GLY A 129 20.61 -9.93 32.77
CA GLY A 129 20.13 -8.60 32.38
C GLY A 129 19.09 -8.64 31.26
N CYS A 130 18.40 -9.78 31.11
CA CYS A 130 17.38 -9.99 30.09
C CYS A 130 15.98 -9.74 30.65
N HIS A 131 15.15 -9.08 29.86
CA HIS A 131 13.70 -9.04 30.04
C HIS A 131 13.06 -10.04 29.08
N TYR A 132 12.06 -10.77 29.52
CA TYR A 132 11.30 -11.72 28.74
C TYR A 132 9.83 -11.32 28.72
N ASP A 133 9.26 -11.25 27.52
CA ASP A 133 7.84 -10.96 27.32
C ASP A 133 7.06 -12.24 27.03
N PRO A 134 6.16 -12.68 27.94
CA PRO A 134 5.34 -13.87 27.76
C PRO A 134 4.37 -13.79 26.57
N ASN A 135 3.99 -12.58 26.16
CA ASN A 135 3.01 -12.39 25.10
C ASN A 135 3.66 -12.44 23.71
N SER A 136 4.90 -11.97 23.59
CA SER A 136 5.62 -11.94 22.32
C SER A 136 6.64 -13.07 22.17
N GLY A 137 7.03 -13.72 23.27
CA GLY A 137 8.04 -14.79 23.29
C GLY A 137 9.47 -14.31 23.00
N PHE A 138 9.66 -12.99 22.92
CA PHE A 138 10.95 -12.36 22.66
C PHE A 138 11.64 -11.94 23.96
N TYR A 139 12.95 -11.79 23.86
CA TYR A 139 13.83 -11.37 24.92
C TYR A 139 14.41 -10.00 24.58
N TYR A 140 14.51 -9.12 25.57
CA TYR A 140 15.09 -7.79 25.44
C TYR A 140 16.30 -7.68 26.35
N THR A 141 17.41 -7.18 25.81
CA THR A 141 18.64 -6.88 26.55
C THR A 141 19.06 -5.45 26.28
N ASP A 142 19.50 -4.74 27.31
CA ASP A 142 19.96 -3.35 27.19
C ASP A 142 21.16 -3.20 26.25
N ALA A 143 21.95 -4.27 26.08
CA ALA A 143 23.07 -4.30 25.15
C ALA A 143 22.64 -4.25 23.68
N LEU A 144 21.48 -4.80 23.33
CA LEU A 144 20.98 -4.85 21.95
C LEU A 144 19.91 -3.79 21.67
N GLY A 145 19.20 -3.32 22.70
CA GLY A 145 18.16 -2.30 22.59
C GLY A 145 16.99 -2.69 21.69
N LYS A 146 16.82 -3.98 21.38
CA LYS A 146 15.81 -4.53 20.48
C LYS A 146 15.26 -5.85 21.04
N TRP A 147 14.03 -6.20 20.68
CA TRP A 147 13.44 -7.51 21.02
C TRP A 147 13.98 -8.57 20.05
N VAL A 148 14.53 -9.64 20.60
CA VAL A 148 15.25 -10.68 19.87
C VAL A 148 14.94 -12.08 20.39
N THR A 149 15.30 -13.09 19.61
CA THR A 149 15.12 -14.49 19.99
C THR A 149 16.01 -14.86 21.18
N GLN A 150 15.65 -15.94 21.87
CA GLN A 150 16.33 -16.41 23.10
C GLN A 150 17.86 -16.55 22.92
N GLU A 151 18.29 -17.09 21.79
CA GLU A 151 19.71 -17.33 21.48
C GLU A 151 20.51 -16.02 21.33
N GLU A 152 19.95 -15.04 20.62
CA GLU A 152 20.61 -13.76 20.38
C GLU A 152 20.67 -12.92 21.67
N ALA A 153 19.63 -12.99 22.50
CA ALA A 153 19.61 -12.33 23.81
C ALA A 153 20.62 -12.94 24.79
N PHE A 154 20.76 -14.27 24.83
CA PHE A 154 21.76 -14.92 25.68
C PHE A 154 23.20 -14.74 25.18
N ALA A 155 23.43 -14.72 23.86
CA ALA A 155 24.74 -14.39 23.31
C ALA A 155 25.19 -12.99 23.73
N ALA A 156 24.31 -11.98 23.64
CA ALA A 156 24.62 -10.63 24.10
C ALA A 156 24.92 -10.52 25.61
N SER A 157 24.25 -11.36 26.41
CA SER A 157 24.45 -11.41 27.86
C SER A 157 25.79 -12.04 28.25
N GLN A 158 26.25 -13.06 27.51
CA GLN A 158 27.57 -13.68 27.70
C GLN A 158 28.71 -12.73 27.29
N VAL A 159 28.54 -11.98 26.20
CA VAL A 159 29.52 -10.98 25.78
C VAL A 159 29.63 -9.84 26.81
N SER A 160 28.53 -9.50 27.50
CA SER A 160 28.55 -8.54 28.60
C SER A 160 29.21 -9.10 29.87
N SER A 161 29.13 -10.40 30.16
CA SER A 161 29.72 -11.00 31.37
C SER A 161 31.23 -11.25 31.25
N GLU A 162 31.75 -11.53 30.05
CA GLU A 162 33.20 -11.60 29.79
C GLU A 162 33.91 -10.24 29.96
N SER A 163 33.17 -9.12 29.84
CA SER A 163 33.71 -7.77 30.07
C SER A 163 33.84 -7.40 31.56
N LYS A 164 33.28 -8.19 32.49
CA LYS A 164 33.27 -7.89 33.94
C LYS A 164 34.41 -8.52 34.75
N GLN A 165 35.38 -9.21 34.13
CA GLN A 165 36.54 -9.79 34.84
C GLN A 165 37.84 -8.97 34.80
N LYS A 166 37.84 -7.76 34.22
CA LYS A 166 38.94 -6.80 34.40
C LYS A 166 38.39 -5.45 34.79
N ASN A 167 38.47 -5.13 36.07
CA ASN A 167 39.04 -3.89 36.60
C ASN A 167 38.63 -3.68 38.06
N THR A 168 39.33 -4.36 38.97
CA THR A 168 39.65 -3.78 40.28
C THR A 168 41.03 -3.14 40.16
N ILE A 169 41.10 -1.81 40.29
CA ILE A 169 42.16 -1.01 40.97
C ILE A 169 42.02 0.46 40.54
N LEU A 170 41.72 1.30 41.54
CA LEU A 170 42.00 2.73 41.72
C LEU A 170 42.08 3.65 40.49
N LYS A 171 41.19 4.67 40.46
CA LYS A 171 41.57 6.06 40.77
C LYS A 171 40.34 6.99 40.87
N LYS A 172 40.38 7.83 41.91
CA LYS A 172 39.46 8.92 42.23
C LYS A 172 39.58 10.06 41.20
N PRO A 173 38.56 10.92 41.06
CA PRO A 173 38.88 12.35 41.12
C PRO A 173 37.94 13.15 42.03
N LEU A 174 38.51 14.28 42.44
CA LEU A 174 38.04 15.34 43.32
C LEU A 174 37.19 16.37 42.55
N SER A 175 36.30 17.05 43.26
CA SER A 175 35.38 18.10 42.81
C SER A 175 36.04 19.46 42.53
N SER A 176 35.41 20.27 41.64
CA SER A 176 35.02 21.70 41.81
C SER A 176 34.66 22.31 40.43
N SER A 177 33.39 22.62 40.14
CA SER A 177 32.70 23.93 40.22
C SER A 177 33.21 25.02 39.25
N ASP A 178 32.40 25.42 38.25
CA ASP A 178 31.62 26.68 38.27
C ASP A 178 31.04 27.10 36.89
N ASN A 179 29.71 27.33 36.91
CA ASN A 179 28.94 28.46 36.37
C ASN A 179 28.79 28.78 34.85
N LYS A 180 27.53 28.61 34.41
CA LYS A 180 26.58 29.63 33.90
C LYS A 180 26.58 29.97 32.39
N GLY A 181 25.44 29.74 31.74
CA GLY A 181 25.13 30.21 30.39
C GLY A 181 23.77 29.70 29.90
N ASP A 182 22.73 30.50 30.13
CA ASP A 182 21.31 30.33 29.80
C ASP A 182 21.04 30.25 28.27
N VAL A 183 20.00 29.53 27.85
CA VAL A 183 18.95 29.91 26.87
C VAL A 183 18.18 28.68 26.33
N LYS A 184 17.01 28.49 26.94
CA LYS A 184 15.67 28.24 26.37
C LYS A 184 15.50 27.43 25.07
N ARG A 185 14.80 26.29 25.22
CA ARG A 185 14.12 25.48 24.20
C ARG A 185 13.03 26.26 23.45
N GLN A 186 12.87 26.03 22.14
CA GLN A 186 11.56 25.89 21.49
C GLN A 186 11.58 24.85 20.37
N SER A 187 10.57 23.99 20.41
CA SER A 187 10.13 23.00 19.45
C SER A 187 9.48 23.64 18.22
N GLY A 188 9.81 23.17 17.01
CA GLY A 188 9.08 23.46 15.78
C GLY A 188 8.87 22.18 14.94
N PRO A 189 7.79 22.07 14.13
CA PRO A 189 7.43 20.83 13.42
C PRO A 189 8.29 20.59 12.16
N PRO A 190 8.39 19.34 11.67
CA PRO A 190 9.24 19.01 10.53
C PRO A 190 8.75 19.66 9.22
N PRO A 191 9.66 19.95 8.27
CA PRO A 191 9.36 20.75 7.08
C PRO A 191 8.43 20.04 6.11
N GLY A 192 7.37 20.75 5.71
CA GLY A 192 6.37 20.30 4.76
C GLY A 192 6.90 20.15 3.33
N ARG A 193 6.25 19.23 2.61
CA ARG A 193 6.48 18.86 1.21
C ARG A 193 6.15 20.03 0.28
N VAL A 194 7.17 20.56 -0.38
CA VAL A 194 7.02 21.58 -1.44
C VAL A 194 6.42 20.92 -2.68
N VAL A 195 5.21 21.29 -3.05
CA VAL A 195 4.57 20.90 -4.32
C VAL A 195 4.99 21.92 -5.37
N SER A 196 5.81 21.49 -6.35
CA SER A 196 6.17 22.30 -7.50
C SER A 196 5.00 22.44 -8.46
N ALA A 197 4.77 23.69 -8.86
CA ALA A 197 3.69 24.17 -9.71
C ALA A 197 3.66 23.51 -11.11
N SER A 198 2.45 23.34 -11.61
CA SER A 198 2.12 22.89 -12.97
C SER A 198 2.70 23.83 -14.03
N LEU A 199 3.52 23.28 -14.93
CA LEU A 199 3.94 23.95 -16.16
C LEU A 199 2.93 23.66 -17.29
N ASN A 200 2.57 24.74 -17.98
CA ASN A 200 1.61 24.87 -19.09
C ASN A 200 1.75 23.81 -20.20
N PRO A 201 0.65 23.26 -20.77
CA PRO A 201 0.70 22.43 -21.96
C PRO A 201 0.32 23.28 -23.20
N MET A 202 1.30 23.95 -23.80
CA MET A 202 1.14 24.48 -25.16
C MET A 202 2.40 24.22 -25.99
N ARG A 203 2.40 23.13 -26.76
CA ARG A 203 3.29 22.97 -27.92
C ARG A 203 2.51 22.35 -29.07
N SER A 204 2.19 23.18 -30.05
CA SER A 204 1.63 22.79 -31.33
C SER A 204 2.65 21.96 -32.11
N THR A 205 2.40 20.68 -32.31
CA THR A 205 3.12 19.85 -33.28
C THR A 205 2.40 19.89 -34.62
N LYS A 206 3.07 20.43 -35.63
CA LYS A 206 2.63 20.48 -37.02
C LYS A 206 2.87 19.10 -37.63
N GLY A 207 1.85 18.25 -37.65
CA GLY A 207 1.84 16.96 -38.35
C GLY A 207 1.24 17.10 -39.75
N ALA A 208 1.95 16.62 -40.77
CA ALA A 208 1.48 16.56 -42.15
C ALA A 208 0.32 15.55 -42.30
N PRO A 209 -0.74 15.83 -43.08
CA PRO A 209 -1.82 14.88 -43.30
C PRO A 209 -1.41 13.83 -44.36
N SER A 210 -1.39 12.56 -43.97
CA SER A 210 -1.30 11.45 -44.92
C SER A 210 -2.63 11.26 -45.64
N SER A 211 -2.60 11.40 -46.96
CA SER A 211 -3.73 11.19 -47.87
C SER A 211 -3.94 9.70 -48.12
N LEU A 212 -4.96 9.10 -47.50
CA LEU A 212 -5.52 7.83 -47.96
C LEU A 212 -7.01 8.04 -48.29
N THR A 213 -7.29 8.14 -49.58
CA THR A 213 -8.62 8.20 -50.16
C THR A 213 -9.31 6.84 -50.03
N VAL A 214 -10.28 6.73 -49.12
CA VAL A 214 -11.18 5.57 -49.04
C VAL A 214 -12.49 5.92 -49.74
N ASN A 215 -12.66 5.37 -50.94
CA ASN A 215 -13.88 5.45 -51.73
C ASN A 215 -15.04 4.76 -50.99
N LYS A 216 -16.11 5.52 -50.71
CA LYS A 216 -17.40 5.02 -50.23
C LYS A 216 -18.07 4.20 -51.33
N ARG A 217 -18.24 2.90 -51.13
CA ARG A 217 -19.33 2.13 -51.74
C ARG A 217 -20.26 1.60 -50.67
N LYS A 218 -21.56 1.82 -50.91
CA LYS A 218 -22.72 1.47 -50.10
C LYS A 218 -22.96 -0.04 -50.22
N ARG A 219 -23.06 -0.76 -49.10
CA ARG A 219 -23.47 -2.17 -49.08
C ARG A 219 -24.78 -2.31 -48.26
N PRO A 220 -25.78 -3.04 -48.76
CA PRO A 220 -27.08 -3.20 -48.11
C PRO A 220 -26.97 -4.06 -46.84
N ALA A 221 -27.92 -3.86 -45.93
CA ALA A 221 -28.00 -4.52 -44.64
C ALA A 221 -28.31 -6.02 -44.77
N GLU A 222 -27.57 -6.88 -44.06
CA GLU A 222 -28.00 -8.23 -43.67
C GLU A 222 -27.28 -8.73 -42.40
N LYS A 223 -28.10 -9.02 -41.38
CA LYS A 223 -28.05 -10.12 -40.38
C LYS A 223 -26.94 -10.14 -39.28
N PRO A 224 -27.28 -10.61 -38.05
CA PRO A 224 -26.38 -10.63 -36.90
C PRO A 224 -25.23 -11.64 -37.09
N LYS A 225 -24.03 -11.21 -36.70
CA LYS A 225 -22.77 -11.96 -36.82
C LYS A 225 -22.78 -13.18 -35.89
N VAL A 226 -23.09 -14.35 -36.45
CA VAL A 226 -22.60 -15.62 -35.94
C VAL A 226 -21.11 -15.63 -36.22
N VAL A 227 -20.27 -15.75 -35.18
CA VAL A 227 -18.82 -15.88 -35.33
C VAL A 227 -18.59 -17.04 -36.29
N SER A 228 -18.06 -16.75 -37.48
CA SER A 228 -17.82 -17.79 -38.48
C SER A 228 -16.78 -18.75 -37.91
N GLU A 229 -16.90 -20.04 -38.24
CA GLU A 229 -15.94 -21.07 -37.80
C GLU A 229 -14.49 -20.67 -38.18
N GLU A 230 -14.34 -19.90 -39.25
CA GLU A 230 -13.09 -19.28 -39.70
C GLU A 230 -12.52 -18.26 -38.71
N GLU A 231 -13.37 -17.42 -38.09
CA GLU A 231 -12.93 -16.45 -37.08
C GLU A 231 -12.54 -17.13 -35.76
N ALA A 232 -13.24 -18.20 -35.38
CA ALA A 232 -12.88 -19.03 -34.22
C ALA A 232 -11.54 -19.76 -34.45
N ALA A 233 -11.31 -20.28 -35.66
CA ALA A 233 -10.03 -20.87 -36.04
C ALA A 233 -8.89 -19.82 -36.02
N ALA A 234 -9.17 -18.60 -36.48
CA ALA A 234 -8.21 -17.50 -36.45
C ALA A 234 -7.85 -17.07 -35.01
N GLN A 235 -8.82 -17.05 -34.09
CA GLN A 235 -8.56 -16.76 -32.67
C GLN A 235 -7.75 -17.87 -32.01
N LYS A 236 -8.11 -19.14 -32.26
CA LYS A 236 -7.35 -20.31 -31.76
C LYS A 236 -5.91 -20.33 -32.27
N ALA A 237 -5.67 -19.93 -33.52
CA ALA A 237 -4.33 -19.81 -34.08
C ALA A 237 -3.50 -18.70 -33.40
N ARG A 238 -4.13 -17.56 -33.08
CA ARG A 238 -3.48 -16.46 -32.34
C ARG A 238 -3.14 -16.86 -30.90
N GLU A 239 -4.02 -17.59 -30.24
CA GLU A 239 -3.78 -18.12 -28.89
C GLU A 239 -2.69 -19.17 -28.87
N ALA A 240 -2.67 -20.09 -29.84
CA ALA A 240 -1.59 -21.06 -29.99
C ALA A 240 -0.23 -20.38 -30.29
N ALA A 241 -0.23 -19.26 -31.03
CA ALA A 241 0.98 -18.45 -31.24
C ALA A 241 1.46 -17.80 -29.94
N ARG A 242 0.55 -17.20 -29.15
CA ARG A 242 0.89 -16.63 -27.83
C ARG A 242 1.44 -17.67 -26.87
N LYS A 243 0.82 -18.85 -26.80
CA LYS A 243 1.30 -19.95 -25.96
C LYS A 243 2.73 -20.38 -26.31
N ARG A 244 3.06 -20.46 -27.61
CA ARG A 244 4.44 -20.77 -28.04
C ARG A 244 5.45 -19.69 -27.65
N VAL A 245 5.03 -18.44 -27.58
CA VAL A 245 5.88 -17.34 -27.07
C VAL A 245 6.05 -17.46 -25.57
N GLU A 246 4.95 -17.67 -24.82
CA GLU A 246 5.00 -17.88 -23.37
C GLU A 246 5.86 -19.08 -22.97
N ASP A 247 5.80 -20.19 -23.71
CA ASP A 247 6.61 -21.38 -23.39
C ASP A 247 8.11 -21.12 -23.64
N ARG A 248 8.45 -20.32 -24.67
CA ARG A 248 9.83 -19.85 -24.89
C ARG A 248 10.28 -18.91 -23.78
N GLU A 249 9.42 -17.98 -23.37
CA GLU A 249 9.70 -17.04 -22.28
C GLU A 249 9.83 -17.77 -20.93
N LYS A 250 8.94 -18.71 -20.61
CA LYS A 250 9.00 -19.54 -19.39
C LYS A 250 10.28 -20.37 -19.34
N SER A 251 10.72 -20.93 -20.47
CA SER A 251 12.01 -21.63 -20.56
C SER A 251 13.21 -20.70 -20.38
N LEU A 252 13.11 -19.44 -20.81
CA LEU A 252 14.16 -18.42 -20.61
C LEU A 252 14.19 -17.88 -19.17
N LEU A 253 13.03 -17.76 -18.54
CA LEU A 253 12.87 -17.28 -17.16
C LEU A 253 13.29 -18.32 -16.10
N GLY A 254 13.60 -19.55 -16.52
CA GLY A 254 14.15 -20.62 -15.67
C GLY A 254 15.63 -20.44 -15.28
N LEU A 255 16.32 -19.41 -15.78
CA LEU A 255 17.68 -19.05 -15.35
C LEU A 255 17.73 -18.23 -14.05
N TYR A 256 16.58 -17.96 -13.42
CA TYR A 256 16.49 -17.33 -12.10
C TYR A 256 15.58 -18.17 -11.19
N ARG A 257 16.07 -19.33 -10.75
CA ARG A 257 15.56 -19.96 -9.52
C ARG A 257 16.57 -19.72 -8.41
N HIS A 258 16.15 -18.95 -7.41
CA HIS A 258 16.65 -19.04 -6.04
C HIS A 258 16.18 -20.35 -5.41
#